data_AF-A0A0V0VHR8-F1
#
_entry.id   AF-A0A0V0VHR8-F1
#
_cell.length_a   1.000
_cell.length_b   1.000
_cell.length_c   1.000
_cell.angle_alpha   90.00
_cell.angle_beta   90.00
_cell.angle_gamma   90.00
#
_symmetry.space_group_name_H-M   'P 1'
#
loop_
_entity.id
_entity.type
_entity.pdbx_description
1 polymer ?
#
loop_
_entity_poly.entity_id
_entity_poly.type
_entity_poly.pdbx_seq_one_letter_code
_entity_poly.pdbx_strand_id
1 'polypeptide(L)'
;MFNGITIFIIPVNVLSSRMQVFNRNIEKYNGIVAKELDRKVSTVLLDDDVLKLNNFWKKRVQFSRARLLKLSWLSECIKRGTFVDEEPFILKLAEESSLLNHTECSSKAADLSQNKELSVKPSVSSCDEWKTSRFKNEIIHQLESLRDSYKSMNESWRALAYDKAISSIKQCKEPITSKEMLSELPGIGKKIAAKIWELHEEGEIEKVSEFASNEKIQVLKLFNSVWGVGPRTAEKWYLQGLRTIEDVQRNVALTGQEHIGFKYREEILLKIPRPEVEEIAKTVIDAAYKINNNVVCDICGSYRRGEEECGDVDILITHPDGKSYLNIVYQLVTVLKDSGFLTDSLTDINWNSSKYMGVCQLKSGSNLHRRIDIIAVPPAEYATALLYLTGSAEFVRGVYGKAKSMQMKLNQHGLWINVNRANGRVIDRGKRMAVNSEHDIFQILNIEYRAPSERRIFPNSP
;
A
#
# COMPACT_ATOMS: atom_id res chain seq x y z
N MET A 1 24.83 9.40 -27.52
CA MET A 1 24.95 10.28 -26.34
C MET A 1 25.78 9.61 -25.25
N PHE A 2 25.66 8.31 -25.01
CA PHE A 2 26.45 7.57 -24.02
C PHE A 2 27.45 6.58 -24.66
N ASN A 3 27.97 6.89 -25.85
CA ASN A 3 28.84 5.98 -26.59
C ASN A 3 30.12 5.67 -25.79
N GLY A 4 30.41 4.38 -25.60
CA GLY A 4 31.55 3.92 -24.81
C GLY A 4 31.38 4.02 -23.29
N ILE A 5 30.19 4.37 -22.79
CA ILE A 5 29.90 4.47 -21.36
C ILE A 5 29.14 3.22 -20.91
N THR A 6 29.68 2.54 -19.91
CA THR A 6 29.03 1.41 -19.24
C THR A 6 28.49 1.89 -17.91
N ILE A 7 27.16 1.88 -17.78
CA ILE A 7 26.44 2.44 -16.64
C ILE A 7 25.91 1.30 -15.78
N PHE A 8 26.23 1.35 -14.49
CA PHE A 8 25.58 0.53 -13.47
C PHE A 8 24.69 1.41 -12.60
N ILE A 9 23.39 1.14 -12.55
CA ILE A 9 22.47 1.85 -11.65
C ILE A 9 22.35 1.04 -10.37
N ILE A 10 22.72 1.63 -9.23
CA ILE A 10 22.52 1.00 -7.92
C ILE A 10 21.01 0.91 -7.66
N PRO A 11 20.45 -0.30 -7.45
CA PRO A 11 19.02 -0.51 -7.32
C PRO A 11 18.51 -0.18 -5.91
N VAL A 12 18.94 0.94 -5.35
CA VAL A 12 18.50 1.44 -4.04
C VAL A 12 17.57 2.62 -4.28
N ASN A 13 16.34 2.52 -3.77
CA ASN A 13 15.31 3.56 -3.90
C ASN A 13 14.85 3.87 -5.35
N VAL A 14 15.13 2.99 -6.31
CA VAL A 14 14.64 3.13 -7.69
C VAL A 14 13.59 2.06 -7.99
N LEU A 15 12.36 2.49 -8.28
CA LEU A 15 11.26 1.59 -8.67
C LEU A 15 11.61 0.81 -9.95
N SER A 16 11.21 -0.47 -10.03
CA SER A 16 11.50 -1.35 -11.17
C SER A 16 11.03 -0.80 -12.52
N SER A 17 9.86 -0.15 -12.56
CA SER A 17 9.35 0.52 -13.77
C SER A 17 10.24 1.68 -14.22
N ARG A 18 10.78 2.45 -13.27
CA ARG A 18 11.70 3.56 -13.53
C ARG A 18 13.08 3.03 -14.00
N MET A 19 13.54 1.92 -13.41
CA MET A 19 14.75 1.21 -13.86
C MET A 19 14.63 0.75 -15.32
N GLN A 20 13.50 0.13 -15.70
CA GLN A 20 13.27 -0.31 -17.08
C GLN A 20 13.30 0.86 -18.07
N VAL A 21 12.69 2.00 -17.71
CA VAL A 21 12.72 3.21 -18.53
C VAL A 21 14.15 3.75 -18.68
N PHE A 22 14.93 3.78 -17.60
CA PHE A 22 16.31 4.24 -17.67
C PHE A 22 17.19 3.31 -18.51
N ASN A 23 17.10 2.00 -18.30
CA ASN A 23 17.86 1.02 -19.08
C ASN A 23 17.59 1.14 -20.58
N ARG A 24 16.31 1.21 -20.96
CA ARG A 24 15.91 1.40 -22.37
C ARG A 24 16.47 2.69 -22.97
N ASN A 25 16.48 3.78 -22.21
CA ASN A 25 17.03 5.05 -22.69
C ASN A 25 18.55 5.02 -22.80
N ILE A 26 19.26 4.39 -21.86
CA ILE A 26 20.72 4.23 -21.93
C ILE A 26 21.10 3.51 -23.23
N GLU A 27 20.47 2.37 -23.50
CA GLU A 27 20.71 1.56 -24.72
C GLU A 27 20.34 2.33 -25.99
N LYS A 28 19.16 2.99 -26.00
CA LYS A 28 18.72 3.83 -27.12
C LYS A 28 19.75 4.90 -27.49
N TYR A 29 20.50 5.39 -26.52
CA TYR A 29 21.49 6.45 -26.68
C TYR A 29 22.94 5.94 -26.78
N ASN A 30 23.11 4.65 -27.12
CA ASN A 30 24.37 3.93 -27.32
C ASN A 30 25.23 3.71 -26.07
N GLY A 31 24.62 3.72 -24.88
CA GLY A 31 25.27 3.29 -23.64
C GLY A 31 25.04 1.81 -23.35
N ILE A 32 25.88 1.24 -22.49
CA ILE A 32 25.77 -0.17 -22.06
C ILE A 32 25.24 -0.20 -20.63
N VAL A 33 24.17 -0.96 -20.39
CA VAL A 33 23.65 -1.20 -19.04
C VAL A 33 24.35 -2.42 -18.44
N ALA A 34 25.09 -2.22 -17.37
CA ALA A 34 25.72 -3.31 -16.63
C ALA A 34 24.71 -3.98 -15.68
N LYS A 35 24.72 -5.32 -15.65
CA LYS A 35 23.91 -6.11 -14.71
C LYS A 35 24.52 -6.21 -13.32
N GLU A 36 25.83 -6.03 -13.23
CA GLU A 36 26.61 -6.07 -12.00
C GLU A 36 27.71 -5.02 -12.01
N LEU A 37 28.19 -4.65 -10.81
CA LEU A 37 29.30 -3.71 -10.68
C LEU A 37 30.62 -4.47 -10.86
N ASP A 38 31.19 -4.37 -12.07
CA ASP A 38 32.46 -4.97 -12.46
C ASP A 38 33.49 -3.91 -12.91
N ARG A 39 34.65 -4.35 -13.42
CA ARG A 39 35.72 -3.46 -13.89
C ARG A 39 35.40 -2.71 -15.19
N LYS A 40 34.38 -3.13 -15.93
CA LYS A 40 33.97 -2.51 -17.20
C LYS A 40 33.01 -1.34 -16.98
N VAL A 41 32.41 -1.23 -15.80
CA VAL A 41 31.56 -0.11 -15.41
C VAL A 41 32.39 1.17 -15.34
N SER A 42 32.03 2.17 -16.13
CA SER A 42 32.66 3.49 -16.14
C SER A 42 31.93 4.48 -15.24
N THR A 43 30.61 4.31 -15.10
CA THR A 43 29.74 5.23 -14.35
C THR A 43 28.76 4.45 -13.48
N VAL A 44 28.70 4.81 -12.21
CA VAL A 44 27.74 4.29 -11.24
C VAL A 44 26.72 5.37 -10.91
N LEU A 45 25.43 5.07 -11.08
CA LEU A 45 24.35 6.01 -10.77
C LEU A 45 23.65 5.61 -9.47
N LEU A 46 23.43 6.59 -8.60
CA LEU A 46 22.71 6.43 -7.34
C LEU A 46 21.52 7.38 -7.30
N ASP A 47 20.36 6.90 -6.84
CA ASP A 47 19.18 7.74 -6.66
C ASP A 47 19.48 8.94 -5.73
N ASP A 48 19.01 10.11 -6.14
CA ASP A 48 19.28 11.39 -5.46
C ASP A 48 18.81 11.43 -4.01
N ASP A 49 17.78 10.64 -3.67
CA ASP A 49 17.22 10.59 -2.33
C ASP A 49 18.02 9.68 -1.37
N VAL A 50 19.07 9.00 -1.86
CA VAL A 50 19.93 8.15 -1.02
C VAL A 50 20.92 9.02 -0.23
N LEU A 51 20.58 9.28 1.04
CA LEU A 51 21.39 10.10 1.95
C LEU A 51 22.74 9.47 2.32
N LYS A 52 22.80 8.14 2.43
CA LYS A 52 24.02 7.37 2.72
C LYS A 52 23.98 6.01 2.03
N LEU A 53 25.03 5.68 1.28
CA LEU A 53 25.26 4.33 0.78
C LEU A 53 25.60 3.40 1.93
N ASN A 54 24.99 2.21 1.95
CA ASN A 54 25.36 1.17 2.92
C ASN A 54 26.81 0.69 2.68
N ASN A 55 27.42 0.08 3.71
CA ASN A 55 28.82 -0.34 3.65
C ASN A 55 29.12 -1.36 2.54
N PHE A 56 28.13 -2.16 2.14
CA PHE A 56 28.25 -3.11 1.03
C PHE A 56 28.54 -2.38 -0.29
N TRP A 57 27.68 -1.42 -0.66
CA TRP A 57 27.87 -0.64 -1.87
C TRP A 57 29.03 0.33 -1.77
N LYS A 58 29.25 0.95 -0.60
CA LYS A 58 30.38 1.85 -0.37
C LYS A 58 31.71 1.16 -0.68
N LYS A 59 31.93 -0.05 -0.17
CA LYS A 59 33.12 -0.86 -0.49
C LYS A 59 33.20 -1.16 -1.98
N ARG A 60 32.13 -1.69 -2.59
CA ARG A 60 32.15 -2.08 -4.03
C ARG A 60 32.39 -0.90 -4.96
N VAL A 61 31.77 0.25 -4.68
CA VAL A 61 31.97 1.49 -5.46
C VAL A 61 33.37 2.04 -5.25
N GLN A 62 33.89 2.05 -4.02
CA GLN A 62 35.27 2.49 -3.73
C GLN A 62 36.32 1.67 -4.49
N PHE A 63 36.07 0.38 -4.72
CA PHE A 63 36.96 -0.49 -5.51
C PHE A 63 36.68 -0.45 -7.02
N SER A 64 35.55 0.12 -7.45
CA SER A 64 35.29 0.40 -8.86
C SER A 64 35.94 1.74 -9.21
N ARG A 65 36.80 1.79 -10.22
CA ARG A 65 37.35 3.07 -10.75
C ARG A 65 36.28 3.92 -11.47
N ALA A 66 35.01 3.64 -11.24
CA ALA A 66 33.87 4.24 -11.88
C ALA A 66 33.51 5.58 -11.22
N ARG A 67 32.98 6.52 -12.02
CA ARG A 67 32.46 7.79 -11.49
C ARG A 67 31.13 7.54 -10.78
N LEU A 68 30.99 8.00 -9.54
CA LEU A 68 29.72 7.93 -8.81
C LEU A 68 28.92 9.23 -9.02
N LEU A 69 27.80 9.14 -9.71
CA LEU A 69 26.92 10.26 -10.01
C LEU A 69 25.51 10.07 -9.44
N LYS A 70 24.81 11.19 -9.27
CA LYS A 70 23.37 11.24 -9.01
C LYS A 70 22.57 10.74 -10.23
N LEU A 71 21.46 10.05 -9.98
CA LEU A 71 20.55 9.55 -11.01
C LEU A 71 19.86 10.68 -11.80
N SER A 72 19.72 11.87 -11.19
CA SER A 72 19.27 13.08 -11.87
C SER A 72 20.13 13.49 -13.06
N TRP A 73 21.42 13.13 -13.08
CA TRP A 73 22.28 13.38 -14.25
C TRP A 73 21.75 12.69 -15.51
N LEU A 74 21.42 11.41 -15.40
CA LEU A 74 20.84 10.62 -16.50
C LEU A 74 19.50 11.20 -16.93
N SER A 75 18.68 11.62 -15.95
CA SER A 75 17.39 12.24 -16.22
C SER A 75 17.55 13.56 -17.00
N GLU A 76 18.54 14.37 -16.67
CA GLU A 76 18.81 15.64 -17.35
C GLU A 76 19.40 15.43 -18.76
N CYS A 77 20.29 14.45 -18.94
CA CYS A 77 20.80 14.07 -20.27
C CYS A 77 19.66 13.63 -21.21
N ILE A 78 18.76 12.77 -20.72
CA ILE A 78 17.60 12.30 -21.50
C ILE A 78 16.67 13.48 -21.83
N LYS A 79 16.40 14.35 -20.86
CA LYS A 79 15.52 15.50 -21.03
C LYS A 79 16.05 16.49 -22.07
N ARG A 80 17.36 16.74 -22.10
CA ARG A 80 17.99 17.66 -23.06
C ARG A 80 18.36 17.00 -24.39
N GLY A 81 18.32 15.66 -24.46
CA GLY A 81 18.77 14.90 -25.62
C GLY A 81 20.27 15.05 -25.92
N THR A 82 21.06 15.49 -24.94
CA THR A 82 22.50 15.71 -25.08
C THR A 82 23.24 15.28 -23.80
N PHE A 83 24.53 15.03 -23.92
CA PHE A 83 25.39 14.74 -22.78
C PHE A 83 25.59 16.02 -21.97
N VAL A 84 25.26 15.98 -20.68
CA VAL A 84 25.35 17.13 -19.76
C VAL A 84 26.58 16.96 -18.87
N ASP A 85 27.20 18.06 -18.49
CA ASP A 85 28.34 18.07 -17.58
C ASP A 85 28.04 17.28 -16.28
N GLU A 86 29.01 16.46 -15.88
CA GLU A 86 28.88 15.49 -14.79
C GLU A 86 29.21 16.13 -13.43
N GLU A 87 30.03 17.19 -13.39
CA GLU A 87 30.52 17.82 -12.15
C GLU A 87 29.42 18.16 -11.13
N PRO A 88 28.26 18.76 -11.51
CA PRO A 88 27.18 19.07 -10.57
C PRO A 88 26.53 17.85 -9.92
N PHE A 89 26.78 16.66 -10.47
CA PHE A 89 26.12 15.42 -10.12
C PHE A 89 27.05 14.42 -9.43
N ILE A 90 28.34 14.72 -9.29
CA ILE A 90 29.30 13.84 -8.61
C ILE A 90 28.95 13.71 -7.12
N LEU A 91 28.95 12.47 -6.62
CA LEU A 91 28.77 12.17 -5.20
C LEU A 91 30.14 11.85 -4.57
N LYS A 92 30.48 12.55 -3.48
CA LYS A 92 31.65 12.25 -2.65
C LYS A 92 31.26 11.32 -1.51
N LEU A 93 31.89 10.16 -1.41
CA LEU A 93 31.71 9.24 -0.28
C LEU A 93 32.42 9.82 0.95
N ALA A 94 31.68 10.18 2.00
CA ALA A 94 32.28 10.68 3.24
C ALA A 94 33.04 9.57 4.00
N GLU A 95 34.22 9.89 4.52
CA GLU A 95 34.96 9.05 5.48
C GLU A 95 34.30 9.17 6.87
N GLU A 96 34.17 8.05 7.59
CA GLU A 96 33.57 8.06 8.93
C GLU A 96 34.62 8.50 9.95
N SER A 97 34.42 9.65 10.59
CA SER A 97 35.12 10.01 11.82
C SER A 97 34.46 9.31 13.02
N SER A 98 35.27 8.58 13.76
CA SER A 98 34.93 7.87 14.98
C SER A 98 34.73 8.83 16.15
N LEU A 99 33.53 8.91 16.72
CA LEU A 99 33.33 9.37 18.10
C LEU A 99 32.28 8.50 18.79
N LEU A 100 32.79 7.61 19.65
CA LEU A 100 32.08 7.01 20.77
C LEU A 100 31.66 8.13 21.74
N ASN A 101 30.48 8.01 22.34
CA ASN A 101 30.33 8.25 23.78
C ASN A 101 29.06 7.61 24.33
N HIS A 102 29.31 6.88 25.42
CA HIS A 102 28.36 6.25 26.33
C HIS A 102 27.43 7.26 26.99
N THR A 103 26.19 6.87 27.31
CA THR A 103 25.69 6.89 28.69
C THR A 103 24.39 6.10 28.88
N GLU A 104 24.55 5.06 29.70
CA GLU A 104 23.70 4.40 30.70
C GLU A 104 22.15 4.42 30.70
N CYS A 105 21.71 3.21 31.04
CA CYS A 105 20.39 2.71 31.39
C CYS A 105 19.99 3.11 32.83
N SER A 106 18.70 3.28 33.09
CA SER A 106 18.13 3.00 34.41
C SER A 106 16.71 2.47 34.30
N SER A 107 16.57 1.23 34.74
CA SER A 107 15.36 0.47 35.00
C SER A 107 14.56 1.01 36.18
N LYS A 108 13.23 0.84 36.15
CA LYS A 108 12.45 0.42 37.33
C LYS A 108 11.11 -0.20 36.90
N ALA A 109 10.84 -1.37 37.48
CA ALA A 109 9.61 -2.14 37.39
C ALA A 109 9.01 -2.32 38.81
N ALA A 110 7.79 -2.91 38.86
CA ALA A 110 6.97 -3.34 40.01
C ALA A 110 5.96 -2.29 40.54
N ASP A 111 4.70 -2.59 40.90
CA ASP A 111 3.90 -3.84 40.86
C ASP A 111 2.39 -3.54 41.08
N LEU A 112 1.54 -4.51 40.68
CA LEU A 112 0.18 -4.97 41.14
C LEU A 112 -0.63 -4.13 42.19
N SER A 113 -1.98 -4.05 42.23
CA SER A 113 -3.05 -5.04 41.98
C SER A 113 -4.50 -4.47 42.13
N GLN A 114 -5.44 -5.10 41.40
CA GLN A 114 -6.82 -5.55 41.75
C GLN A 114 -7.99 -4.60 42.13
N ASN A 115 -9.09 -4.77 41.38
CA ASN A 115 -10.53 -4.98 41.77
C ASN A 115 -11.44 -4.48 40.63
N LYS A 116 -12.60 -5.06 40.23
CA LYS A 116 -13.45 -6.19 40.66
C LYS A 116 -14.52 -6.34 39.55
N GLU A 117 -14.80 -7.56 39.10
CA GLU A 117 -15.87 -7.86 38.12
C GLU A 117 -17.26 -7.66 38.74
N LEU A 118 -18.18 -7.03 37.99
CA LEU A 118 -19.62 -7.19 38.16
C LEU A 118 -20.23 -7.55 36.80
N SER A 119 -20.80 -8.75 36.72
CA SER A 119 -21.57 -9.20 35.57
C SER A 119 -22.93 -8.51 35.53
N VAL A 120 -23.22 -7.81 34.44
CA VAL A 120 -24.57 -7.36 34.08
C VAL A 120 -24.90 -7.96 32.72
N LYS A 121 -25.97 -8.76 32.65
CA LYS A 121 -26.52 -9.25 31.38
C LYS A 121 -27.06 -8.05 30.59
N PRO A 122 -26.69 -7.84 29.31
CA PRO A 122 -27.10 -6.64 28.61
C PRO A 122 -28.55 -6.76 28.15
N SER A 123 -29.40 -5.84 28.63
CA SER A 123 -30.61 -5.45 27.92
C SER A 123 -30.18 -4.80 26.61
N VAL A 124 -30.48 -5.42 25.48
CA VAL A 124 -30.15 -4.90 24.14
C VAL A 124 -30.81 -3.54 24.00
N SER A 125 -30.01 -2.49 23.83
CA SER A 125 -30.52 -1.14 23.61
C SER A 125 -31.04 -1.01 22.17
N SER A 126 -31.99 -0.11 21.91
CA SER A 126 -32.47 0.18 20.54
C SER A 126 -31.31 0.56 19.56
N CYS A 127 -30.21 1.10 20.10
CA CYS A 127 -28.98 1.38 19.35
C CYS A 127 -28.27 0.09 18.88
N ASP A 128 -28.34 -1.00 19.67
CA ASP A 128 -27.74 -2.29 19.31
C ASP A 128 -28.58 -3.05 18.28
N GLU A 129 -29.91 -2.91 18.32
CA GLU A 129 -30.83 -3.40 17.27
C GLU A 129 -30.59 -2.71 15.93
N TRP A 130 -30.36 -1.39 15.92
CA TRP A 130 -30.05 -0.67 14.68
C TRP A 130 -28.68 -1.05 14.09
N LYS A 131 -27.65 -1.20 14.92
CA LYS A 131 -26.30 -1.58 14.46
C LYS A 131 -26.31 -2.87 13.63
N THR A 132 -27.23 -3.77 13.94
CA THR A 132 -27.40 -5.08 13.30
C THR A 132 -28.65 -5.16 12.41
N SER A 133 -29.32 -4.02 12.18
CA SER A 133 -30.57 -3.98 11.42
C SER A 133 -30.35 -4.44 10.00
N ARG A 134 -31.25 -5.32 9.55
CA ARG A 134 -31.31 -5.79 8.16
C ARG A 134 -31.32 -4.63 7.16
N PHE A 135 -32.02 -3.54 7.49
CA PHE A 135 -32.11 -2.38 6.61
C PHE A 135 -30.77 -1.65 6.46
N LYS A 136 -30.02 -1.47 7.56
CA LYS A 136 -28.68 -0.88 7.54
C LYS A 136 -27.72 -1.70 6.66
N ASN A 137 -27.78 -3.02 6.80
CA ASN A 137 -26.96 -3.94 6.00
C ASN A 137 -27.35 -3.90 4.52
N GLU A 138 -28.64 -3.80 4.20
CA GLU A 138 -29.12 -3.69 2.82
C GLU A 138 -28.66 -2.38 2.16
N ILE A 139 -28.72 -1.25 2.87
CA ILE A 139 -28.16 0.03 2.37
C ILE A 139 -26.68 -0.15 2.04
N ILE A 140 -25.90 -0.71 2.96
CA ILE A 140 -24.47 -0.93 2.75
C ILE A 140 -24.25 -1.81 1.51
N HIS A 141 -24.97 -2.92 1.40
CA HIS A 141 -24.84 -3.86 0.29
C HIS A 141 -25.13 -3.20 -1.08
N GLN A 142 -26.22 -2.45 -1.20
CA GLN A 142 -26.58 -1.79 -2.47
C GLN A 142 -25.61 -0.66 -2.83
N LEU A 143 -25.15 0.13 -1.84
CA LEU A 143 -24.12 1.14 -2.09
C LEU A 143 -22.76 0.52 -2.46
N GLU A 144 -22.41 -0.64 -1.87
CA GLU A 144 -21.21 -1.41 -2.24
C GLU A 144 -21.29 -1.91 -3.69
N SER A 145 -22.46 -2.40 -4.12
CA SER A 145 -22.71 -2.79 -5.52
C SER A 145 -22.54 -1.62 -6.51
N LEU A 146 -23.07 -0.44 -6.17
CA LEU A 146 -22.88 0.77 -6.97
C LEU A 146 -21.41 1.18 -7.02
N ARG A 147 -20.75 1.23 -5.85
CA ARG A 147 -19.32 1.55 -5.73
C ARG A 147 -18.48 0.65 -6.64
N ASP A 148 -18.68 -0.67 -6.59
CA ASP A 148 -17.86 -1.64 -7.32
C ASP A 148 -18.08 -1.57 -8.82
N SER A 149 -19.31 -1.26 -9.24
CA SER A 149 -19.65 -0.97 -10.64
C SER A 149 -18.93 0.30 -11.12
N TYR A 150 -18.98 1.39 -10.36
CA TYR A 150 -18.26 2.63 -10.69
C TYR A 150 -16.73 2.45 -10.70
N LYS A 151 -16.17 1.68 -9.76
CA LYS A 151 -14.73 1.31 -9.78
C LYS A 151 -14.39 0.59 -11.07
N SER A 152 -15.23 -0.38 -11.47
CA SER A 152 -15.01 -1.19 -12.68
C SER A 152 -15.06 -0.38 -13.97
N MET A 153 -15.84 0.70 -13.98
CA MET A 153 -15.94 1.66 -15.09
C MET A 153 -14.85 2.76 -15.07
N ASN A 154 -13.85 2.66 -14.18
CA ASN A 154 -12.81 3.67 -13.99
C ASN A 154 -13.36 5.04 -13.52
N GLU A 155 -14.54 5.07 -12.90
CA GLU A 155 -15.19 6.28 -12.37
C GLU A 155 -14.84 6.50 -10.90
N SER A 156 -13.54 6.62 -10.63
CA SER A 156 -12.96 6.66 -9.28
C SER A 156 -13.57 7.73 -8.36
N TRP A 157 -13.98 8.88 -8.91
CA TRP A 157 -14.62 9.94 -8.13
C TRP A 157 -16.02 9.57 -7.64
N ARG A 158 -16.81 8.89 -8.48
CA ARG A 158 -18.14 8.41 -8.08
C ARG A 158 -18.01 7.27 -7.09
N ALA A 159 -17.13 6.31 -7.36
CA ALA A 159 -16.81 5.23 -6.42
C ALA A 159 -16.39 5.78 -5.04
N LEU A 160 -15.56 6.82 -5.00
CA LEU A 160 -15.16 7.47 -3.76
C LEU A 160 -16.33 8.09 -2.99
N ALA A 161 -17.31 8.67 -3.69
CA ALA A 161 -18.49 9.22 -3.03
C ALA A 161 -19.32 8.11 -2.36
N TYR A 162 -19.40 6.92 -2.96
CA TYR A 162 -20.04 5.77 -2.32
C TYR A 162 -19.21 5.19 -1.16
N ASP A 163 -17.87 5.12 -1.28
CA ASP A 163 -16.99 4.71 -0.17
C ASP A 163 -17.23 5.57 1.10
N LYS A 164 -17.35 6.90 0.90
CA LYS A 164 -17.70 7.86 1.96
C LYS A 164 -19.05 7.55 2.58
N ALA A 165 -20.08 7.40 1.74
CA ALA A 165 -21.44 7.14 2.19
C ALA A 165 -21.54 5.82 2.97
N ILE A 166 -21.00 4.73 2.43
CA ILE A 166 -20.97 3.41 3.08
C ILE A 166 -20.35 3.52 4.48
N SER A 167 -19.22 4.22 4.57
CA SER A 167 -18.49 4.32 5.83
C SER A 167 -19.23 5.17 6.87
N SER A 168 -19.94 6.22 6.44
CA SER A 168 -20.83 7.01 7.30
C SER A 168 -22.03 6.21 7.79
N ILE A 169 -22.65 5.42 6.91
CA ILE A 169 -23.75 4.50 7.29
C ILE A 169 -23.24 3.45 8.29
N LYS A 170 -22.06 2.84 8.06
CA LYS A 170 -21.46 1.87 9.01
C LYS A 170 -21.31 2.46 10.41
N GLN A 171 -20.91 3.72 10.53
CA GLN A 171 -20.73 4.42 11.81
C GLN A 171 -22.02 4.99 12.42
N CYS A 172 -23.09 5.12 11.64
CA CYS A 172 -24.37 5.62 12.11
C CYS A 172 -24.94 4.70 13.21
N LYS A 173 -25.12 5.26 14.41
CA LYS A 173 -25.61 4.56 15.60
C LYS A 173 -27.13 4.67 15.77
N GLU A 174 -27.75 5.64 15.12
CA GLU A 174 -29.18 5.90 15.22
C GLU A 174 -29.89 5.44 13.95
N PRO A 175 -31.14 4.94 14.06
CA PRO A 175 -31.95 4.58 12.90
C PRO A 175 -32.10 5.74 11.93
N ILE A 176 -31.96 5.44 10.63
CA ILE A 176 -32.25 6.41 9.57
C ILE A 176 -33.77 6.51 9.44
N THR A 177 -34.32 7.67 9.80
CA THR A 177 -35.78 7.91 9.82
C THR A 177 -36.25 8.91 8.77
N SER A 178 -35.34 9.64 8.11
CA SER A 178 -35.68 10.59 7.05
C SER A 178 -34.55 10.77 6.03
N LYS A 179 -34.91 11.28 4.85
CA LYS A 179 -33.96 11.65 3.79
C LYS A 179 -33.10 12.86 4.18
N GLU A 180 -33.65 13.76 4.99
CA GLU A 180 -32.98 14.94 5.49
C GLU A 180 -31.83 14.54 6.41
N MET A 181 -32.09 13.63 7.36
CA MET A 181 -31.08 13.07 8.26
C MET A 181 -29.91 12.46 7.48
N LEU A 182 -30.20 11.73 6.39
CA LEU A 182 -29.16 11.17 5.52
C LEU A 182 -28.25 12.24 4.91
N SER A 183 -28.82 13.39 4.53
CA SER A 183 -28.07 14.48 3.90
C SER A 183 -27.20 15.26 4.89
N GLU A 184 -27.49 15.14 6.19
CA GLU A 184 -26.69 15.72 7.28
C GLU A 184 -25.49 14.84 7.65
N LEU A 185 -25.53 13.55 7.30
CA LEU A 185 -24.42 12.64 7.55
C LEU A 185 -23.19 13.05 6.70
N PRO A 186 -21.99 13.08 7.31
CA PRO A 186 -20.78 13.48 6.60
C PRO A 186 -20.54 12.56 5.39
N GLY A 187 -20.24 13.14 4.23
CA GLY A 187 -19.93 12.36 3.03
C GLY A 187 -21.16 11.84 2.26
N ILE A 188 -22.38 12.08 2.74
CA ILE A 188 -23.62 11.76 2.02
C ILE A 188 -24.22 13.05 1.45
N GLY A 189 -24.15 13.21 0.13
CA GLY A 189 -24.80 14.33 -0.56
C GLY A 189 -26.25 14.03 -0.93
N LYS A 190 -27.03 15.07 -1.26
CA LYS A 190 -28.45 14.99 -1.65
C LYS A 190 -28.80 13.85 -2.63
N LYS A 191 -27.92 13.60 -3.62
CA LYS A 191 -28.11 12.52 -4.60
C LYS A 191 -28.00 11.13 -3.99
N ILE A 192 -27.02 10.90 -3.11
CA ILE A 192 -26.86 9.61 -2.44
C ILE A 192 -27.98 9.43 -1.40
N ALA A 193 -28.31 10.47 -0.65
CA ALA A 193 -29.44 10.44 0.28
C ALA A 193 -30.76 10.07 -0.43
N ALA A 194 -31.01 10.64 -1.62
CA ALA A 194 -32.17 10.26 -2.42
C ALA A 194 -32.18 8.78 -2.82
N LYS A 195 -31.01 8.19 -3.15
CA LYS A 195 -30.91 6.76 -3.49
C LYS A 195 -31.10 5.85 -2.29
N ILE A 196 -30.59 6.24 -1.13
CA ILE A 196 -30.83 5.47 0.10
C ILE A 196 -32.32 5.55 0.49
N TRP A 197 -32.97 6.68 0.22
CA TRP A 197 -34.39 6.85 0.48
C TRP A 197 -35.27 6.07 -0.53
N GLU A 198 -34.87 6.01 -1.79
CA GLU A 198 -35.46 5.14 -2.83
C GLU A 198 -35.49 3.67 -2.36
N LEU A 199 -34.38 3.16 -1.81
CA LEU A 199 -34.33 1.84 -1.19
C LEU A 199 -35.30 1.68 -0.01
N HIS A 200 -35.53 2.72 0.78
CA HIS A 200 -36.49 2.69 1.88
C HIS A 200 -37.94 2.55 1.37
N GLU A 201 -38.29 3.27 0.32
CA GLU A 201 -39.65 3.36 -0.22
C GLU A 201 -39.99 2.18 -1.16
N GLU A 202 -39.05 1.78 -1.99
CA GLU A 202 -39.26 0.84 -3.11
C GLU A 202 -38.61 -0.53 -2.87
N GLY A 203 -37.70 -0.65 -1.89
CA GLY A 203 -36.99 -1.89 -1.57
C GLY A 203 -35.77 -2.17 -2.46
N GLU A 204 -35.53 -1.36 -3.49
CA GLU A 204 -34.33 -1.40 -4.32
C GLU A 204 -33.89 -0.01 -4.76
N ILE A 205 -32.62 0.13 -5.16
CA ILE A 205 -32.13 1.30 -5.88
C ILE A 205 -32.18 0.96 -7.37
N GLU A 206 -32.99 1.66 -8.17
CA GLU A 206 -33.15 1.47 -9.62
C GLU A 206 -31.78 1.40 -10.33
N LYS A 207 -30.84 2.25 -9.91
CA LYS A 207 -29.49 2.29 -10.50
C LYS A 207 -28.69 1.00 -10.28
N VAL A 208 -28.95 0.26 -9.20
CA VAL A 208 -28.35 -1.06 -8.96
C VAL A 208 -28.89 -2.05 -9.99
N SER A 209 -30.21 -2.05 -10.21
CA SER A 209 -30.89 -2.93 -11.18
C SER A 209 -30.51 -2.57 -12.63
N GLU A 210 -30.34 -1.29 -12.96
CA GLU A 210 -29.78 -0.81 -14.23
C GLU A 210 -28.35 -1.35 -14.45
N PHE A 211 -27.49 -1.29 -13.43
CA PHE A 211 -26.13 -1.82 -13.53
C PHE A 211 -26.09 -3.34 -13.60
N ALA A 212 -26.99 -4.03 -12.90
CA ALA A 212 -27.14 -5.49 -12.94
C ALA A 212 -27.52 -5.99 -14.34
N SER A 213 -28.38 -5.26 -15.04
CA SER A 213 -28.85 -5.60 -16.40
C SER A 213 -27.90 -5.15 -17.52
N ASN A 214 -26.94 -4.25 -17.24
CA ASN A 214 -26.00 -3.75 -18.25
C ASN A 214 -24.85 -4.73 -18.51
N GLU A 215 -24.83 -5.36 -19.69
CA GLU A 215 -23.80 -6.32 -20.13
C GLU A 215 -22.37 -5.77 -19.95
N LYS A 216 -22.10 -4.54 -20.41
CA LYS A 216 -20.77 -3.93 -20.31
C LYS A 216 -20.32 -3.87 -18.86
N ILE A 217 -21.18 -3.44 -17.95
CA ILE A 217 -20.84 -3.33 -16.53
C ILE A 217 -20.57 -4.71 -15.92
N GLN A 218 -21.39 -5.70 -16.24
CA GLN A 218 -21.18 -7.07 -15.74
C GLN A 218 -19.85 -7.66 -16.21
N VAL A 219 -19.52 -7.49 -17.49
CA VAL A 219 -18.24 -7.97 -18.05
C VAL A 219 -17.05 -7.22 -17.46
N LEU A 220 -17.15 -5.90 -17.29
CA LEU A 220 -16.08 -5.12 -16.64
C LEU A 220 -15.88 -5.55 -15.19
N LYS A 221 -16.96 -5.82 -14.43
CA LYS A 221 -16.87 -6.35 -13.06
C LYS A 221 -16.22 -7.73 -13.05
N LEU A 222 -16.60 -8.60 -13.98
CA LEU A 222 -15.99 -9.93 -14.15
C LEU A 222 -14.48 -9.82 -14.38
N PHE A 223 -14.03 -9.00 -15.33
CA PHE A 223 -12.61 -8.85 -15.62
C PHE A 223 -11.84 -8.21 -14.45
N ASN A 224 -12.35 -7.13 -13.85
CA ASN A 224 -11.68 -6.45 -12.75
C ASN A 224 -11.62 -7.27 -11.44
N SER A 225 -12.42 -8.33 -11.32
CA SER A 225 -12.34 -9.23 -10.17
C SER A 225 -11.12 -10.15 -10.20
N VAL A 226 -10.41 -10.23 -11.33
CA VAL A 226 -9.15 -10.95 -11.47
C VAL A 226 -8.02 -10.07 -10.92
N TRP A 227 -7.21 -10.62 -10.01
CA TRP A 227 -6.06 -9.91 -9.49
C TRP A 227 -5.12 -9.48 -10.64
N GLY A 228 -4.63 -8.24 -10.58
CA GLY A 228 -3.75 -7.66 -11.62
C GLY A 228 -4.50 -7.00 -12.78
N VAL A 229 -5.82 -7.20 -12.89
CA VAL A 229 -6.65 -6.61 -13.95
C VAL A 229 -7.34 -5.35 -13.43
N GLY A 230 -6.86 -4.20 -13.90
CA GLY A 230 -7.48 -2.90 -13.59
C GLY A 230 -8.50 -2.44 -14.65
N PRO A 231 -9.27 -1.38 -14.37
CA PRO A 231 -10.37 -0.92 -15.23
C PRO A 231 -9.98 -0.66 -16.69
N ARG A 232 -8.76 -0.16 -16.92
CA ARG A 232 -8.23 0.08 -18.28
C ARG A 232 -7.98 -1.21 -19.05
N THR A 233 -7.46 -2.24 -18.38
CA THR A 233 -7.22 -3.55 -18.97
C THR A 233 -8.55 -4.24 -19.26
N ALA A 234 -9.49 -4.20 -18.31
CA ALA A 234 -10.83 -4.72 -18.49
C ALA A 234 -11.57 -4.04 -19.66
N GLU A 235 -11.49 -2.72 -19.79
CA GLU A 235 -12.10 -2.00 -20.91
C GLU A 235 -11.44 -2.36 -22.24
N LYS A 236 -10.12 -2.49 -22.28
CA LYS A 236 -9.40 -2.96 -23.47
C LYS A 236 -9.89 -4.33 -23.91
N TRP A 237 -10.01 -5.30 -23.00
CA TRP A 237 -10.51 -6.64 -23.31
C TRP A 237 -11.96 -6.63 -23.78
N TYR A 238 -12.81 -5.82 -23.15
CA TYR A 238 -14.20 -5.66 -23.57
C TYR A 238 -14.30 -5.13 -25.01
N LEU A 239 -13.51 -4.10 -25.35
CA LEU A 239 -13.44 -3.52 -26.70
C LEU A 239 -12.89 -4.48 -27.75
N GLN A 240 -12.13 -5.50 -27.35
CA GLN A 240 -11.68 -6.58 -28.21
C GLN A 240 -12.75 -7.66 -28.43
N GLY A 241 -13.95 -7.49 -27.87
CA GLY A 241 -15.06 -8.44 -28.01
C GLY A 241 -15.06 -9.57 -26.97
N LEU A 242 -14.13 -9.56 -26.01
CA LEU A 242 -14.05 -10.57 -24.96
C LEU A 242 -15.17 -10.36 -23.94
N ARG A 243 -15.80 -11.44 -23.47
CA ARG A 243 -16.92 -11.40 -22.52
C ARG A 243 -16.74 -12.31 -21.31
N THR A 244 -16.00 -13.40 -21.47
CA THR A 244 -15.80 -14.43 -20.45
C THR A 244 -14.34 -14.54 -20.02
N ILE A 245 -14.10 -15.22 -18.91
CA ILE A 245 -12.75 -15.52 -18.43
C ILE A 245 -12.01 -16.41 -19.44
N GLU A 246 -12.73 -17.37 -20.03
CA GLU A 246 -12.24 -18.29 -21.04
C GLU A 246 -11.82 -17.56 -22.32
N ASP A 247 -12.57 -16.53 -22.73
CA ASP A 247 -12.20 -15.69 -23.87
C ASP A 247 -10.84 -15.03 -23.64
N VAL A 248 -10.63 -14.48 -22.44
CA VAL A 248 -9.37 -13.82 -22.10
C VAL A 248 -8.23 -14.82 -22.09
N GLN A 249 -8.40 -15.98 -21.44
CA GLN A 249 -7.35 -17.01 -21.36
C GLN A 249 -6.95 -17.58 -22.72
N ARG A 250 -7.88 -17.64 -23.69
CA ARG A 250 -7.61 -18.15 -25.05
C ARG A 250 -7.04 -17.10 -25.99
N ASN A 251 -7.45 -15.83 -25.85
CA ASN A 251 -7.19 -14.80 -26.85
C ASN A 251 -6.17 -13.73 -26.41
N VAL A 252 -5.76 -13.74 -25.13
CA VAL A 252 -4.82 -12.76 -24.58
C VAL A 252 -3.56 -13.46 -24.09
N ALA A 253 -2.40 -12.93 -24.49
CA ALA A 253 -1.12 -13.31 -23.88
C ALA A 253 -1.02 -12.69 -22.48
N LEU A 254 -1.31 -13.51 -21.46
CA LEU A 254 -1.26 -13.11 -20.06
C LEU A 254 0.17 -13.16 -19.52
N THR A 255 0.46 -12.28 -18.58
CA THR A 255 1.66 -12.36 -17.74
C THR A 255 1.55 -13.52 -16.76
N GLY A 256 2.69 -14.01 -16.25
CA GLY A 256 2.71 -15.06 -15.23
C GLY A 256 1.90 -14.68 -13.99
N GLN A 257 1.93 -13.41 -13.59
CA GLN A 257 1.16 -12.94 -12.43
C GLN A 257 -0.36 -12.86 -12.72
N GLU A 258 -0.77 -12.48 -13.93
CA GLU A 258 -2.18 -12.53 -14.32
C GLU A 258 -2.71 -13.97 -14.31
N HIS A 259 -1.94 -14.95 -14.81
CA HIS A 259 -2.33 -16.36 -14.74
C HIS A 259 -2.63 -16.82 -13.31
N ILE A 260 -1.85 -16.38 -12.32
CA ILE A 260 -2.11 -16.66 -10.90
C ILE A 260 -3.43 -16.00 -10.45
N GLY A 261 -3.66 -14.74 -10.87
CA GLY A 261 -4.91 -14.04 -10.60
C GLY A 261 -6.15 -14.76 -11.13
N PHE A 262 -6.05 -15.40 -12.31
CA PHE A 262 -7.10 -16.25 -12.85
C PHE A 262 -7.23 -17.57 -12.09
N LYS A 263 -6.10 -18.22 -11.79
CA LYS A 263 -6.04 -19.54 -11.12
C LYS A 263 -6.77 -19.56 -9.78
N TYR A 264 -6.59 -18.51 -8.97
CA TYR A 264 -7.14 -18.44 -7.61
C TYR A 264 -8.27 -17.42 -7.45
N ARG A 265 -8.89 -16.96 -8.55
CA ARG A 265 -9.90 -15.90 -8.54
C ARG A 265 -11.00 -16.16 -7.51
N GLU A 266 -11.63 -17.34 -7.57
CA GLU A 266 -12.75 -17.67 -6.67
C GLU A 266 -12.33 -17.66 -5.20
N GLU A 267 -11.15 -18.23 -4.88
CA GLU A 267 -10.65 -18.33 -3.51
C GLU A 267 -10.23 -16.97 -2.94
N ILE A 268 -9.63 -16.10 -3.77
CA ILE A 268 -9.19 -14.75 -3.39
C ILE A 268 -10.39 -13.81 -3.19
N LEU A 269 -11.51 -14.05 -3.87
CA LEU A 269 -12.73 -13.26 -3.68
C LEU A 269 -13.41 -13.53 -2.33
N LEU A 270 -13.17 -14.71 -1.74
CA LEU A 270 -13.68 -15.03 -0.41
C LEU A 270 -12.93 -14.22 0.66
N LYS A 271 -13.70 -13.65 1.59
CA LYS A 271 -13.11 -12.98 2.75
C LYS A 271 -12.38 -13.98 3.66
N ILE A 272 -11.40 -13.47 4.40
CA ILE A 272 -10.55 -14.22 5.33
C ILE A 272 -11.01 -13.91 6.75
N PRO A 273 -11.58 -14.86 7.49
CA PRO A 273 -11.94 -14.67 8.89
C PRO A 273 -10.73 -14.28 9.74
N ARG A 274 -10.95 -13.44 10.75
CA ARG A 274 -9.90 -12.94 11.65
C ARG A 274 -8.98 -14.04 12.24
N PRO A 275 -9.48 -15.20 12.72
CA PRO A 275 -8.60 -16.26 13.21
C PRO A 275 -7.67 -16.85 12.14
N GLU A 276 -8.14 -16.93 10.88
CA GLU A 276 -7.32 -17.41 9.76
C GLU A 276 -6.21 -16.38 9.43
N VAL A 277 -6.52 -15.08 9.50
CA VAL A 277 -5.51 -14.01 9.35
C VAL A 277 -4.43 -14.14 10.43
N GLU A 278 -4.82 -14.40 11.67
CA GLU A 278 -3.89 -14.57 12.80
C GLU A 278 -2.96 -15.78 12.61
N GLU A 279 -3.47 -16.91 12.11
CA GLU A 279 -2.66 -18.11 11.85
C GLU A 279 -1.68 -17.90 10.68
N ILE A 280 -2.13 -17.27 9.59
CA ILE A 280 -1.28 -16.88 8.45
C ILE A 280 -0.17 -15.95 8.92
N ALA A 281 -0.54 -14.87 9.64
CA ALA A 281 0.41 -13.89 10.12
C ALA A 281 1.40 -14.50 11.11
N LYS A 282 0.94 -15.35 12.03
CA LYS A 282 1.79 -16.07 12.96
C LYS A 282 2.85 -16.91 12.24
N THR A 283 2.47 -17.62 11.18
CA THR A 283 3.42 -18.42 10.38
C THR A 283 4.54 -17.57 9.81
N VAL A 284 4.21 -16.38 9.30
CA VAL A 284 5.20 -15.44 8.75
C VAL A 284 6.05 -14.79 9.84
N ILE A 285 5.45 -14.36 10.94
CA ILE A 285 6.13 -13.71 12.07
C ILE A 285 7.10 -14.70 12.75
N ASP A 286 6.69 -15.94 12.99
CA ASP A 286 7.56 -16.98 13.54
C ASP A 286 8.77 -17.25 12.62
N ALA A 287 8.56 -17.28 11.30
CA ALA A 287 9.64 -17.43 10.33
C ALA A 287 10.58 -16.20 10.33
N ALA A 288 10.03 -14.98 10.42
CA ALA A 288 10.82 -13.76 10.52
C ALA A 288 11.70 -13.75 11.79
N TYR A 289 11.15 -14.15 12.95
CA TYR A 289 11.91 -14.25 14.20
C TYR A 289 12.99 -15.32 14.18
N LYS A 290 12.78 -16.44 13.46
CA LYS A 290 13.83 -17.45 13.24
C LYS A 290 14.99 -16.92 12.40
N ILE A 291 14.72 -16.05 11.44
CA ILE A 291 15.75 -15.41 10.61
C ILE A 291 16.50 -14.36 11.43
N ASN A 292 15.77 -13.51 12.15
CA ASN A 292 16.35 -12.50 13.03
C ASN A 292 15.35 -12.16 14.15
N ASN A 293 15.72 -12.43 15.40
CA ASN A 293 14.85 -12.25 16.56
C ASN A 293 14.58 -10.79 16.95
N ASN A 294 15.29 -9.81 16.36
CA ASN A 294 15.14 -8.39 16.65
C ASN A 294 14.26 -7.64 15.64
N VAL A 295 13.67 -8.33 14.67
CA VAL A 295 12.68 -7.70 13.76
C VAL A 295 11.44 -7.28 14.53
N VAL A 296 10.81 -6.20 14.08
CA VAL A 296 9.50 -5.78 14.55
C VAL A 296 8.51 -6.06 13.43
N CYS A 297 7.43 -6.76 13.74
CA CYS A 297 6.40 -7.15 12.77
C CYS A 297 5.02 -6.70 13.27
N ASP A 298 4.23 -6.08 12.40
CA ASP A 298 2.85 -5.67 12.67
C ASP A 298 1.91 -6.17 11.57
N ILE A 299 0.78 -6.78 11.97
CA ILE A 299 -0.32 -7.06 11.06
C ILE A 299 -1.06 -5.74 10.80
N CYS A 300 -1.23 -5.40 9.52
CA CYS A 300 -1.78 -4.12 9.07
C CYS A 300 -3.20 -4.28 8.48
N GLY A 301 -3.57 -3.44 7.52
CA GLY A 301 -4.77 -3.62 6.72
C GLY A 301 -6.07 -3.50 7.51
N SER A 302 -7.11 -4.18 7.00
CA SER A 302 -8.41 -4.29 7.67
C SER A 302 -8.33 -4.97 9.03
N TYR A 303 -7.39 -5.90 9.22
CA TYR A 303 -7.19 -6.59 10.48
C TYR A 303 -6.87 -5.60 11.61
N ARG A 304 -5.90 -4.69 11.38
CA ARG A 304 -5.51 -3.67 12.37
C ARG A 304 -6.63 -2.66 12.64
N ARG A 305 -7.55 -2.46 11.69
CA ARG A 305 -8.76 -1.63 11.88
C ARG A 305 -9.91 -2.36 12.59
N GLY A 306 -9.74 -3.63 12.97
CA GLY A 306 -10.76 -4.38 13.71
C GLY A 306 -11.87 -4.96 12.84
N GLU A 307 -11.65 -5.17 11.54
CA GLU A 307 -12.63 -5.93 10.73
C GLU A 307 -12.62 -7.41 11.13
N GLU A 308 -13.80 -8.04 11.14
CA GLU A 308 -13.98 -9.47 11.43
C GLU A 308 -13.53 -10.36 10.27
N GLU A 309 -13.63 -9.84 9.04
CA GLU A 309 -13.14 -10.52 7.84
C GLU A 309 -12.31 -9.57 6.97
N CYS A 310 -11.20 -10.07 6.44
CA CYS A 310 -10.21 -9.33 5.68
C CYS A 310 -10.20 -9.73 4.19
N GLY A 311 -9.68 -8.87 3.33
CA GLY A 311 -9.48 -9.21 1.91
C GLY A 311 -8.15 -9.94 1.65
N ASP A 312 -7.15 -9.64 2.46
CA ASP A 312 -5.79 -10.15 2.38
C ASP A 312 -5.11 -10.01 3.76
N VAL A 313 -3.88 -10.53 3.86
CA VAL A 313 -3.04 -10.42 5.05
C VAL A 313 -1.86 -9.48 4.75
N ASP A 314 -1.86 -8.31 5.39
CA ASP A 314 -0.78 -7.32 5.29
C ASP A 314 0.17 -7.42 6.47
N ILE A 315 1.48 -7.59 6.23
CA ILE A 315 2.50 -7.67 7.27
C ILE A 315 3.57 -6.62 7.01
N LEU A 316 3.73 -5.71 7.96
CA LEU A 316 4.80 -4.70 7.97
C LEU A 316 5.95 -5.17 8.86
N ILE A 317 7.17 -5.06 8.34
CA ILE A 317 8.39 -5.46 9.02
C ILE A 317 9.35 -4.26 9.09
N THR A 318 10.03 -4.10 10.21
CA THR A 318 11.21 -3.23 10.32
C THR A 318 12.27 -3.88 11.19
N HIS A 319 13.44 -3.27 11.25
CA HIS A 319 14.50 -3.71 12.14
C HIS A 319 15.22 -2.50 12.74
N PRO A 320 15.38 -2.41 14.08
CA PRO A 320 15.83 -1.20 14.79
C PRO A 320 17.23 -0.72 14.40
N ASP A 321 18.10 -1.61 13.92
CA ASP A 321 19.45 -1.24 13.45
C ASP A 321 19.49 -0.42 12.15
N GLY A 322 18.35 -0.26 11.46
CA GLY A 322 18.25 0.45 10.18
C GLY A 322 18.97 -0.20 8.99
N LYS A 323 19.42 -1.45 9.10
CA LYS A 323 20.19 -2.17 8.07
C LYS A 323 19.64 -3.56 7.79
N SER A 324 19.29 -4.33 8.82
CA SER A 324 18.89 -5.73 8.70
C SER A 324 17.51 -5.93 8.04
N TYR A 325 16.72 -4.86 7.87
CA TYR A 325 15.48 -4.92 7.11
C TYR A 325 15.68 -5.13 5.59
N LEU A 326 16.86 -4.80 5.02
CA LEU A 326 17.05 -4.75 3.56
C LEU A 326 16.92 -6.10 2.84
N ASN A 327 17.21 -7.21 3.52
CA ASN A 327 17.20 -8.56 2.95
C ASN A 327 16.12 -9.47 3.58
N ILE A 328 15.39 -8.97 4.58
CA ILE A 328 14.50 -9.80 5.38
C ILE A 328 13.37 -10.38 4.53
N VAL A 329 12.81 -9.60 3.61
CA VAL A 329 11.71 -10.06 2.74
C VAL A 329 12.17 -11.19 1.83
N TYR A 330 13.36 -11.08 1.23
CA TYR A 330 13.91 -12.12 0.37
C TYR A 330 14.15 -13.42 1.13
N GLN A 331 14.78 -13.35 2.31
CA GLN A 331 15.03 -14.52 3.16
C GLN A 331 13.72 -15.17 3.61
N LEU A 332 12.76 -14.36 4.05
CA LEU A 332 11.46 -14.80 4.53
C LEU A 332 10.66 -15.50 3.44
N VAL A 333 10.57 -14.89 2.25
CA VAL A 333 9.88 -15.49 1.10
C VAL A 333 10.56 -16.78 0.66
N THR A 334 11.88 -16.87 0.70
CA THR A 334 12.61 -18.11 0.38
C THR A 334 12.21 -19.23 1.34
N VAL A 335 12.32 -19.01 2.66
CA VAL A 335 11.97 -20.00 3.69
C VAL A 335 10.49 -20.41 3.61
N LEU A 336 9.59 -19.46 3.37
CA LEU A 336 8.16 -19.72 3.29
C LEU A 336 7.74 -20.42 1.99
N LYS A 337 8.49 -20.24 0.89
CA LYS A 337 8.31 -21.04 -0.33
C LYS A 337 8.82 -22.45 -0.14
N ASP A 338 10.00 -22.61 0.46
CA ASP A 338 10.61 -23.92 0.71
C ASP A 338 9.75 -24.78 1.64
N SER A 339 9.02 -24.17 2.58
CA SER A 339 8.05 -24.87 3.42
C SER A 339 6.75 -25.25 2.71
N GLY A 340 6.51 -24.73 1.50
CA GLY A 340 5.27 -24.85 0.75
C GLY A 340 4.13 -23.98 1.25
N PHE A 341 4.39 -23.02 2.15
CA PHE A 341 3.37 -22.08 2.65
C PHE A 341 3.04 -20.99 1.63
N LEU A 342 4.06 -20.40 0.99
CA LEU A 342 3.87 -19.52 -0.17
C LEU A 342 3.81 -20.37 -1.44
N THR A 343 2.64 -20.44 -2.04
CA THR A 343 2.39 -21.31 -3.21
C THR A 343 2.69 -20.60 -4.52
N ASP A 344 2.41 -19.30 -4.61
CA ASP A 344 2.61 -18.51 -5.83
C ASP A 344 3.02 -17.06 -5.51
N SER A 345 3.70 -16.42 -6.47
CA SER A 345 4.21 -15.05 -6.32
C SER A 345 3.58 -14.11 -7.34
N LEU A 346 3.05 -12.99 -6.86
CA LEU A 346 2.43 -11.93 -7.65
C LEU A 346 3.38 -10.76 -7.91
N THR A 347 4.60 -10.85 -7.38
CA THR A 347 5.72 -9.94 -7.64
C THR A 347 7.00 -10.76 -7.75
N ASP A 348 7.89 -10.34 -8.65
CA ASP A 348 9.26 -10.86 -8.64
C ASP A 348 9.99 -10.38 -7.39
N ILE A 349 10.87 -11.23 -6.87
CA ILE A 349 11.65 -10.93 -5.66
C ILE A 349 13.14 -11.12 -5.89
N ASN A 350 13.93 -10.25 -5.28
CA ASN A 350 15.38 -10.28 -5.24
C ASN A 350 15.87 -9.85 -3.85
N TRP A 351 17.19 -9.95 -3.62
CA TRP A 351 17.82 -9.70 -2.32
C TRP A 351 17.59 -8.30 -1.72
N ASN A 352 17.22 -7.30 -2.54
CA ASN A 352 16.95 -5.92 -2.11
C ASN A 352 15.46 -5.55 -2.19
N SER A 353 14.58 -6.52 -2.35
CA SER A 353 13.14 -6.30 -2.38
C SER A 353 12.63 -5.89 -1.00
N SER A 354 11.96 -4.74 -0.94
CA SER A 354 11.28 -4.25 0.28
C SER A 354 9.80 -4.61 0.31
N LYS A 355 9.26 -5.21 -0.75
CA LYS A 355 7.86 -5.60 -0.86
C LYS A 355 7.75 -6.94 -1.59
N TYR A 356 6.89 -7.80 -1.06
CA TYR A 356 6.45 -9.03 -1.68
C TYR A 356 4.93 -9.07 -1.68
N MET A 357 4.34 -9.51 -2.78
CA MET A 357 2.94 -9.86 -2.88
C MET A 357 2.84 -11.28 -3.41
N GLY A 358 2.04 -12.12 -2.76
CA GLY A 358 1.89 -13.51 -3.19
C GLY A 358 0.59 -14.14 -2.75
N VAL A 359 0.59 -15.45 -2.86
CA VAL A 359 -0.49 -16.33 -2.44
C VAL A 359 0.09 -17.32 -1.44
N CYS A 360 -0.62 -17.52 -0.34
CA CYS A 360 -0.28 -18.48 0.69
C CYS A 360 -1.42 -19.48 0.90
N GLN A 361 -1.09 -20.62 1.48
CA GLN A 361 -2.07 -21.62 1.89
C GLN A 361 -1.64 -22.19 3.24
N LEU A 362 -2.57 -22.23 4.19
CA LEU A 362 -2.37 -22.97 5.43
C LEU A 362 -2.55 -24.46 5.15
N LYS A 363 -1.63 -25.28 5.66
CA LYS A 363 -1.73 -26.75 5.58
C LYS A 363 -2.77 -27.32 6.55
N SER A 364 -3.06 -26.58 7.61
CA SER A 364 -4.15 -26.81 8.57
C SER A 364 -5.32 -25.91 8.21
N GLY A 365 -6.54 -26.45 8.10
CA GLY A 365 -7.77 -25.66 7.95
C GLY A 365 -8.44 -25.73 6.59
N SER A 366 -8.87 -24.58 6.06
CA SER A 366 -9.75 -24.45 4.88
C SER A 366 -9.13 -24.93 3.57
N ASN A 367 -7.80 -25.12 3.53
CA ASN A 367 -7.00 -25.35 2.32
C ASN A 367 -7.23 -24.29 1.24
N LEU A 368 -7.71 -23.09 1.60
CA LEU A 368 -7.90 -21.99 0.66
C LEU A 368 -6.62 -21.19 0.45
N HIS A 369 -6.46 -20.68 -0.76
CA HIS A 369 -5.40 -19.79 -1.18
C HIS A 369 -5.74 -18.36 -0.82
N ARG A 370 -4.91 -17.76 0.03
CA ARG A 370 -5.10 -16.39 0.54
C ARG A 370 -4.04 -15.44 0.03
N ARG A 371 -4.45 -14.21 -0.27
CA ARG A 371 -3.53 -13.13 -0.63
C ARG A 371 -2.75 -12.68 0.60
N ILE A 372 -1.45 -12.49 0.41
CA ILE A 372 -0.55 -11.97 1.43
C ILE A 372 0.40 -10.93 0.84
N ASP A 373 0.61 -9.85 1.58
CA ASP A 373 1.55 -8.78 1.30
C ASP A 373 2.53 -8.64 2.47
N ILE A 374 3.83 -8.70 2.17
CA ILE A 374 4.91 -8.54 3.15
C ILE A 374 5.74 -7.33 2.74
N ILE A 375 5.87 -6.35 3.62
CA ILE A 375 6.56 -5.10 3.34
C ILE A 375 7.60 -4.87 4.44
N ALA A 376 8.84 -4.58 4.07
CA ALA A 376 9.89 -4.18 4.99
C ALA A 376 10.32 -2.73 4.74
N VAL A 377 10.42 -1.93 5.80
CA VAL A 377 10.81 -0.51 5.73
C VAL A 377 11.89 -0.19 6.76
N PRO A 378 12.75 0.82 6.51
CA PRO A 378 13.67 1.30 7.54
C PRO A 378 12.89 1.88 8.74
N PRO A 379 13.48 1.90 9.95
CA PRO A 379 12.83 2.45 11.14
C PRO A 379 12.29 3.87 10.96
N ALA A 380 13.02 4.71 10.23
CA ALA A 380 12.63 6.10 9.95
C ALA A 380 11.35 6.23 9.09
N GLU A 381 10.89 5.16 8.44
CA GLU A 381 9.66 5.11 7.65
C GLU A 381 8.53 4.36 8.36
N TYR A 382 8.82 3.71 9.49
CA TYR A 382 7.90 2.76 10.10
C TYR A 382 6.55 3.38 10.46
N ALA A 383 6.55 4.52 11.14
CA ALA A 383 5.33 5.20 11.55
C ALA A 383 4.44 5.60 10.36
N THR A 384 5.04 6.10 9.28
CA THR A 384 4.29 6.52 8.09
C THR A 384 3.83 5.33 7.23
N ALA A 385 4.62 4.27 7.18
CA ALA A 385 4.25 3.01 6.53
C ALA A 385 3.11 2.32 7.29
N LEU A 386 3.18 2.28 8.62
CA LEU A 386 2.14 1.73 9.48
C LEU A 386 0.82 2.47 9.28
N LEU A 387 0.84 3.81 9.27
CA LEU A 387 -0.35 4.62 8.98
C LEU A 387 -0.93 4.29 7.60
N TYR A 388 -0.07 4.21 6.58
CA TYR A 388 -0.47 3.92 5.20
C TYR A 388 -1.10 2.52 5.06
N LEU A 389 -0.44 1.49 5.59
CA LEU A 389 -0.89 0.10 5.49
C LEU A 389 -2.07 -0.20 6.41
N THR A 390 -2.22 0.52 7.53
CA THR A 390 -3.42 0.43 8.37
C THR A 390 -4.64 0.91 7.60
N GLY A 391 -4.51 1.89 6.71
CA GLY A 391 -5.65 2.44 5.98
C GLY A 391 -6.69 3.09 6.89
N SER A 392 -7.95 3.23 6.46
CA SER A 392 -8.47 2.87 5.13
C SER A 392 -7.84 3.75 4.03
N ALA A 393 -7.97 3.35 2.76
CA ALA A 393 -7.50 4.17 1.64
C ALA A 393 -8.13 5.57 1.64
N GLU A 394 -9.38 5.69 2.10
CA GLU A 394 -10.05 6.98 2.25
C GLU A 394 -9.46 7.81 3.39
N PHE A 395 -9.30 7.20 4.57
CA PHE A 395 -8.70 7.85 5.73
C PHE A 395 -7.31 8.40 5.41
N VAL A 396 -6.45 7.57 4.85
CA VAL A 396 -5.08 7.93 4.46
C VAL A 396 -5.09 9.07 3.44
N ARG A 397 -5.98 9.03 2.44
CA ARG A 397 -6.15 10.14 1.47
C ARG A 397 -6.55 11.44 2.16
N GLY A 398 -7.42 11.40 3.15
CA GLY A 398 -7.80 12.56 3.96
C GLY A 398 -6.64 13.13 4.76
N VAL A 399 -5.87 12.28 5.47
CA VAL A 399 -4.67 12.70 6.21
C VAL A 399 -3.63 13.32 5.26
N TYR A 400 -3.44 12.74 4.07
CA TYR A 400 -2.53 13.29 3.05
C TYR A 400 -3.04 14.62 2.51
N GLY A 401 -4.36 14.77 2.36
CA GLY A 401 -5.01 16.03 2.01
C GLY A 401 -4.75 17.11 3.05
N LYS A 402 -4.86 16.79 4.34
CA LYS A 402 -4.54 17.70 5.45
C LYS A 402 -3.06 18.11 5.44
N ALA A 403 -2.14 17.16 5.26
CA ALA A 403 -0.73 17.48 5.11
C ALA A 403 -0.50 18.45 3.93
N LYS A 404 -1.14 18.18 2.79
CA LYS A 404 -1.04 19.04 1.61
C LYS A 404 -1.57 20.46 1.87
N SER A 405 -2.66 20.64 2.62
CA SER A 405 -3.19 21.97 2.96
C SER A 405 -2.25 22.78 3.86
N MET A 406 -1.35 22.11 4.57
CA MET A 406 -0.33 22.73 5.43
C MET A 406 1.02 22.91 4.72
N GLN A 407 1.06 22.88 3.38
CA GLN A 407 2.30 22.89 2.58
C GLN A 407 3.27 21.74 2.94
N MET A 408 2.76 20.65 3.51
CA MET A 408 3.52 19.44 3.81
C MET A 408 3.29 18.38 2.74
N LYS A 409 4.11 17.32 2.75
CA LYS A 409 3.88 16.09 1.97
C LYS A 409 4.00 14.93 2.92
N LEU A 410 2.95 14.11 2.99
CA LEU A 410 2.96 12.84 3.71
C LEU A 410 2.77 11.72 2.70
N ASN A 411 3.58 10.67 2.81
CA ASN A 411 3.38 9.39 2.13
C ASN A 411 3.89 8.25 3.03
N GLN A 412 3.88 7.01 2.55
CA GLN A 412 4.34 5.86 3.31
C GLN A 412 5.83 5.91 3.71
N HIS A 413 6.63 6.74 3.05
CA HIS A 413 8.07 6.89 3.27
C HIS A 413 8.44 8.09 4.16
N GLY A 414 7.47 8.89 4.61
CA GLY A 414 7.76 9.98 5.54
C GLY A 414 6.84 11.18 5.43
N LEU A 415 7.19 12.18 6.24
CA LEU A 415 6.55 13.49 6.30
C LEU A 415 7.59 14.56 6.00
N TRP A 416 7.27 15.48 5.08
CA TRP A 416 8.13 16.62 4.73
C TRP A 416 7.37 17.93 4.92
N ILE A 417 8.08 18.94 5.44
CA ILE A 417 7.59 20.31 5.62
C ILE A 417 8.25 21.26 4.60
N ASN A 418 7.65 22.44 4.42
CA ASN A 418 8.12 23.47 3.47
C ASN A 418 8.20 22.94 2.02
N VAL A 419 7.18 22.18 1.61
CA VAL A 419 7.13 21.55 0.29
C VAL A 419 6.61 22.55 -0.74
N ASN A 420 7.50 23.06 -1.59
CA ASN A 420 7.13 23.98 -2.66
C ASN A 420 6.54 23.22 -3.86
N ARG A 421 5.46 23.77 -4.40
CA ARG A 421 4.74 23.20 -5.54
C ARG A 421 4.49 24.24 -6.63
N ALA A 422 4.71 23.86 -7.88
CA ALA A 422 4.32 24.63 -9.05
C ALA A 422 3.43 23.76 -9.95
N ASN A 423 2.30 24.31 -10.41
CA ASN A 423 1.32 23.58 -11.24
C ASN A 423 0.91 22.23 -10.64
N GLY A 424 0.74 22.18 -9.31
CA GLY A 424 0.38 20.96 -8.57
C GLY A 424 1.50 19.92 -8.42
N ARG A 425 2.69 20.15 -8.98
CA ARG A 425 3.85 19.26 -8.88
C ARG A 425 4.83 19.75 -7.82
N VAL A 426 5.42 18.82 -7.08
CA VAL A 426 6.46 19.12 -6.10
C VAL A 426 7.73 19.52 -6.85
N ILE A 427 8.18 20.75 -6.64
CA ILE A 427 9.44 21.28 -7.20
C ILE A 427 10.56 21.27 -6.16
N ASP A 428 10.19 21.35 -4.88
CA ASP A 428 11.10 21.19 -3.75
C ASP A 428 10.40 20.32 -2.71
N ARG A 429 11.05 19.23 -2.29
CA ARG A 429 10.53 18.31 -1.29
C ARG A 429 10.65 18.87 0.12
N GLY A 430 11.36 19.97 0.32
CA GLY A 430 11.56 20.58 1.63
C GLY A 430 12.30 19.65 2.60
N LYS A 431 12.07 19.84 3.89
CA LYS A 431 12.79 19.13 4.96
C LYS A 431 11.97 17.95 5.47
N ARG A 432 12.59 16.77 5.52
CA ARG A 432 11.99 15.59 6.16
C ARG A 432 11.91 15.77 7.67
N MET A 433 10.76 15.45 8.24
CA MET A 433 10.53 15.44 9.69
C MET A 433 10.87 14.06 10.26
N ALA A 434 11.40 14.06 11.48
CA ALA A 434 11.48 12.84 12.27
C ALA A 434 10.08 12.51 12.79
N VAL A 435 9.63 11.28 12.55
CA VAL A 435 8.33 10.76 12.97
C VAL A 435 8.57 9.36 13.49
N ASN A 436 8.41 9.16 14.79
CA ASN A 436 8.68 7.90 15.47
C ASN A 436 7.41 7.13 15.78
N SER A 437 6.25 7.80 15.78
CA SER A 437 4.95 7.19 16.04
C SER A 437 3.87 7.71 15.11
N GLU A 438 2.75 6.99 15.00
CA GLU A 438 1.57 7.52 14.31
C GLU A 438 1.09 8.82 15.00
N HIS A 439 1.13 8.91 16.33
CA HIS A 439 0.73 10.10 17.09
C HIS A 439 1.52 11.35 16.67
N ASP A 440 2.82 11.24 16.40
CA ASP A 440 3.66 12.35 15.95
C ASP A 440 3.09 12.95 14.64
N ILE A 441 2.60 12.09 13.73
CA ILE A 441 1.98 12.53 12.47
C ILE A 441 0.74 13.37 12.76
N PHE A 442 -0.17 12.88 13.62
CA PHE A 442 -1.40 13.59 13.96
C PHE A 442 -1.12 14.92 14.66
N GLN A 443 -0.14 14.94 15.57
CA GLN A 443 0.30 16.15 16.27
C GLN A 443 0.89 17.18 15.29
N ILE A 444 1.79 16.78 14.39
CA ILE A 444 2.38 17.68 13.39
C ILE A 444 1.31 18.24 12.44
N LEU A 445 0.30 17.44 12.11
CA LEU A 445 -0.81 17.84 11.24
C LEU A 445 -1.92 18.61 11.98
N ASN A 446 -1.76 18.84 13.29
CA ASN A 446 -2.74 19.49 14.15
C ASN A 446 -4.16 18.93 13.97
N ILE A 447 -4.28 17.60 14.06
CA ILE A 447 -5.53 16.86 14.02
C ILE A 447 -5.60 15.90 15.21
N GLU A 448 -6.81 15.62 15.67
CA GLU A 448 -7.05 14.65 16.74
C GLU A 448 -6.57 13.25 16.34
N TYR A 449 -5.84 12.59 17.23
CA TYR A 449 -5.40 11.21 17.01
C TYR A 449 -6.60 10.28 16.87
N ARG A 450 -6.53 9.39 15.88
CA ARG A 450 -7.54 8.35 15.66
C ARG A 450 -6.91 6.97 15.83
N ALA A 451 -7.49 6.17 16.73
CA ALA A 451 -7.09 4.79 16.90
C ALA A 451 -7.36 4.01 15.60
N PRO A 452 -6.62 2.91 15.30
CA PRO A 452 -6.80 2.15 14.07
C PRO A 452 -8.25 1.77 13.73
N SER A 453 -9.06 1.41 14.75
CA SER A 453 -10.48 1.06 14.60
C SER A 453 -11.38 2.23 14.16
N GLU A 454 -10.91 3.46 14.28
CA GLU A 454 -11.64 4.68 13.91
C GLU A 454 -11.29 5.17 12.50
N ARG A 455 -10.33 4.51 11.82
CA ARG A 455 -9.75 4.99 10.55
C ARG A 455 -10.51 4.54 9.31
N ARG A 456 -11.84 4.46 9.39
CA ARG A 456 -12.69 4.12 8.23
C ARG A 456 -12.86 5.33 7.31
N ILE A 457 -13.16 6.50 7.87
CA ILE A 457 -13.29 7.80 7.17
C ILE A 457 -12.39 8.84 7.79
N PHE A 458 -11.92 9.76 6.97
CA PHE A 458 -11.34 10.99 7.48
C PHE A 458 -12.49 11.97 7.82
N PRO A 459 -12.58 12.48 9.06
CA PRO A 459 -13.60 13.45 9.41
C PRO A 459 -13.44 14.69 8.51
N ASN A 460 -14.55 15.21 7.99
CA ASN A 460 -14.53 16.54 7.39
C ASN A 460 -14.04 17.51 8.47
N SER A 461 -13.01 18.31 8.17
CA SER A 461 -12.68 19.42 9.06
C SER A 461 -13.91 20.32 9.14
N PRO A 462 -14.30 20.77 10.35
CA PRO A 462 -15.42 21.70 10.51
C PRO A 462 -15.23 22.97 9.68
#